data_AF-A0A4R7UBU4-F1
#
_entry.id   AF-A0A4R7UBU4-F1
#
_cell.length_a   1.000
_cell.length_b   1.000
_cell.length_c   1.000
_cell.angle_alpha   90.00
_cell.angle_beta   90.00
_cell.angle_gamma   90.00
#
_symmetry.space_group_name_H-M   'P 1'
#
loop_
_entity.id
_entity.type
_entity.pdbx_description
1 polymer ?
#
loop_
_entity_poly.entity_id
_entity_poly.type
_entity_poly.pdbx_seq_one_letter_code
_entity_poly.pdbx_strand_id
1 'polypeptide(L)'
;MKSKIIENKRIYDDYSLHLASKSQSLWSVIYKYLLVVFFVIAMLVVLILLDRSIFPTQLLATDNANKPLTFLFDFENTELRQQNATIILRFSPLVFTFFYAVFKNFKNIETQKEKINKYLYFYILYFALALSCVILLFFFITTNQTKEIQSINNETGLVTTTQVATQKLITAVDANQLFYILIPLFLLNTSFEIYNHIYKRQSEPLLYGSVWHLLVQIFSHTALLIFCLTNIFIWISASDVKAHPNTFLFDGNWYWNKVENLFNQKTILNLSLIILFFVLVGLLIFGANIKKVFKIVESQITKNSSKDKYVLHLALLIMLLITFIKVMTIDVRNLTPTIGQKETYNYFYVLFIVVALIIVILYFVLVEFMYARNKNNTLLTIYMSLAQTLLWVLMMVSIFVIKNPSDYVYNTFSSVLLSVIIYIHYVKRVKTIKTWTSYMIIIAISLHSILLFLYALNHILIAQDNFLLVSTPTPISLLKIITIINFVFVALFYLSALSITFISLQKIDWLNKKSKE
;
A
#
# COMPACT_ATOMS: atom_id res chain seq x y z
N MET A 1 -8.87 -46.12 -2.27
CA MET A 1 -8.05 -44.88 -2.25
C MET A 1 -8.89 -43.60 -2.09
N LYS A 2 -9.98 -43.39 -2.86
CA LYS A 2 -10.91 -42.26 -2.67
C LYS A 2 -11.57 -42.18 -1.28
N SER A 3 -11.95 -43.32 -0.68
CA SER A 3 -12.59 -43.35 0.65
C SER A 3 -11.67 -42.82 1.75
N LYS A 4 -10.42 -43.27 1.80
CA LYS A 4 -9.40 -42.82 2.75
C LYS A 4 -9.10 -41.30 2.64
N ILE A 5 -9.13 -40.75 1.42
CA ILE A 5 -8.96 -39.31 1.19
C ILE A 5 -10.17 -38.52 1.71
N ILE A 6 -11.39 -39.04 1.50
CA ILE A 6 -12.63 -38.42 1.97
C ILE A 6 -12.73 -38.48 3.51
N GLU A 7 -12.30 -39.58 4.11
CA GLU A 7 -12.32 -39.80 5.55
C GLU A 7 -11.28 -38.93 6.27
N ASN A 8 -10.04 -38.87 5.76
CA ASN A 8 -9.02 -37.92 6.24
C ASN A 8 -9.49 -36.46 6.10
N LYS A 9 -10.21 -36.14 5.03
CA LYS A 9 -10.78 -34.80 4.81
C LYS A 9 -11.86 -34.46 5.84
N ARG A 10 -12.76 -35.41 6.15
CA ARG A 10 -13.82 -35.23 7.16
C ARG A 10 -13.24 -35.02 8.57
N ILE A 11 -12.23 -35.80 8.94
CA ILE A 11 -11.54 -35.68 10.24
C ILE A 11 -10.84 -34.31 10.36
N TYR A 12 -10.19 -33.84 9.28
CA TYR A 12 -9.54 -32.53 9.26
C TYR A 12 -10.54 -31.37 9.35
N ASP A 13 -11.68 -31.47 8.63
CA ASP A 13 -12.74 -30.47 8.64
C ASP A 13 -13.37 -30.35 10.05
N ASP A 14 -13.70 -31.48 10.70
CA ASP A 14 -14.26 -31.49 12.07
C ASP A 14 -13.25 -30.94 13.10
N TYR A 15 -11.97 -31.31 13.00
CA TYR A 15 -10.93 -30.80 13.90
C TYR A 15 -10.70 -29.29 13.73
N SER A 16 -10.70 -28.80 12.48
CA SER A 16 -10.56 -27.37 12.16
C SER A 16 -11.76 -26.53 12.64
N LEU A 17 -12.98 -27.08 12.56
CA LEU A 17 -14.20 -26.47 13.07
C LEU A 17 -14.23 -26.43 14.60
N HIS A 18 -13.75 -27.48 15.26
CA HIS A 18 -13.63 -27.52 16.73
C HIS A 18 -12.55 -26.58 17.28
N LEU A 19 -11.44 -26.37 16.55
CA LEU A 19 -10.41 -25.38 16.88
C LEU A 19 -10.86 -23.94 16.59
N ALA A 20 -11.66 -23.73 15.55
CA ALA A 20 -12.19 -22.42 15.20
C ALA A 20 -13.18 -21.88 16.24
N SER A 21 -13.98 -22.75 16.87
CA SER A 21 -14.99 -22.36 17.86
C SER A 21 -14.46 -22.14 19.28
N LYS A 22 -13.27 -22.67 19.63
CA LYS A 22 -12.77 -22.69 21.03
C LYS A 22 -11.63 -21.69 21.36
N SER A 23 -11.18 -20.85 20.42
CA SER A 23 -9.83 -20.23 20.49
C SER A 23 -9.75 -18.70 20.37
N GLN A 24 -10.83 -17.93 20.59
CA GLN A 24 -10.67 -16.48 20.76
C GLN A 24 -10.11 -16.19 22.16
N SER A 25 -8.78 -16.23 22.28
CA SER A 25 -8.10 -15.73 23.47
C SER A 25 -8.30 -14.20 23.55
N LEU A 26 -8.74 -13.72 24.71
CA LEU A 26 -8.97 -12.29 24.97
C LEU A 26 -7.71 -11.45 24.63
N TRP A 27 -6.53 -12.00 24.88
CA TRP A 27 -5.23 -11.44 24.49
C TRP A 27 -5.06 -11.23 22.97
N SER A 28 -5.51 -12.18 22.13
CA SER A 28 -5.47 -12.02 20.68
C SER A 28 -6.31 -10.83 20.22
N VAL A 29 -7.46 -10.61 20.86
CA VAL A 29 -8.35 -9.48 20.58
C VAL A 29 -7.70 -8.16 21.00
N ILE A 30 -7.15 -8.09 22.22
CA ILE A 30 -6.44 -6.89 22.73
C ILE A 30 -5.30 -6.51 21.79
N TYR A 31 -4.41 -7.46 21.43
CA TYR A 31 -3.26 -7.17 20.59
C TYR A 31 -3.63 -6.71 19.18
N LYS A 32 -4.74 -7.22 18.63
CA LYS A 32 -5.29 -6.74 17.35
C LYS A 32 -5.77 -5.30 17.45
N TYR A 33 -6.59 -4.98 18.45
CA TYR A 33 -7.12 -3.63 18.61
C TYR A 33 -6.01 -2.61 18.88
N LEU A 34 -5.06 -2.95 19.76
CA LEU A 34 -3.91 -2.09 20.03
C LEU A 34 -3.13 -1.78 18.74
N LEU A 35 -2.89 -2.80 17.91
CA LEU A 35 -2.17 -2.64 16.65
C LEU A 35 -2.96 -1.81 15.63
N VAL A 36 -4.28 -2.00 15.53
CA VAL A 36 -5.14 -1.22 14.63
C VAL A 36 -5.21 0.24 15.08
N VAL A 37 -5.38 0.50 16.37
CA VAL A 37 -5.41 1.86 16.93
C VAL A 37 -4.07 2.56 16.70
N PHE A 38 -2.95 1.87 17.00
CA PHE A 38 -1.61 2.39 16.70
C PHE A 38 -1.46 2.72 15.21
N PHE A 39 -1.85 1.81 14.32
CA PHE A 39 -1.73 2.03 12.88
C PHE A 39 -2.54 3.25 12.40
N VAL A 40 -3.78 3.39 12.86
CA VAL A 40 -4.65 4.53 12.51
C VAL A 40 -4.06 5.84 13.04
N ILE A 41 -3.66 5.89 14.31
CA ILE A 41 -3.08 7.11 14.92
C ILE A 41 -1.76 7.48 14.23
N ALA A 42 -0.84 6.52 14.07
CA ALA A 42 0.46 6.77 13.45
C ALA A 42 0.31 7.30 12.02
N MET A 43 -0.53 6.66 11.20
CA MET A 43 -0.77 7.13 9.84
C MET A 43 -1.46 8.49 9.79
N LEU A 44 -2.44 8.74 10.66
CA LEU A 44 -3.12 10.02 10.74
C LEU A 44 -2.14 11.13 11.13
N VAL A 45 -1.26 10.88 12.11
CA VAL A 45 -0.21 11.83 12.51
C VAL A 45 0.77 12.08 11.36
N VAL A 46 1.24 11.02 10.67
CA VAL A 46 2.12 11.14 9.50
C VAL A 46 1.46 11.98 8.40
N LEU A 47 0.20 11.70 8.03
CA LEU A 47 -0.45 12.39 6.92
C LEU A 47 -0.95 13.80 7.28
N ILE A 48 -1.36 14.07 8.52
CA ILE A 48 -1.73 15.43 8.94
C ILE A 48 -0.50 16.34 8.99
N LEU A 49 0.65 15.82 9.44
CA LEU A 49 1.92 16.52 9.53
C LEU A 49 2.84 16.17 8.33
N LEU A 50 2.25 16.09 7.14
CA LEU A 50 2.93 15.68 5.91
C LEU A 50 4.12 16.59 5.55
N ASP A 51 4.04 17.87 5.92
CA ASP A 51 5.06 18.92 5.80
C ASP A 51 6.25 18.77 6.77
N ARG A 52 6.13 17.89 7.78
CA ARG A 52 7.20 17.55 8.73
C ARG A 52 7.63 16.10 8.64
N SER A 53 6.76 15.22 8.15
CA SER A 53 6.98 13.79 8.10
C SER A 53 7.50 13.33 6.73
N ILE A 54 6.62 13.21 5.73
CA ILE A 54 6.90 12.65 4.41
C ILE A 54 7.71 13.64 3.57
N PHE A 55 7.25 14.90 3.53
CA PHE A 55 7.84 15.97 2.73
C PHE A 55 8.27 17.12 3.65
N PRO A 56 9.31 16.91 4.48
CA PRO A 56 9.77 17.93 5.40
C PRO A 56 10.18 19.18 4.63
N THR A 57 9.56 20.32 4.93
CA THR A 57 9.79 21.60 4.23
C THR A 57 11.26 22.02 4.27
N GLN A 58 11.98 21.64 5.32
CA GLN A 58 13.42 21.83 5.46
C GLN A 58 14.24 21.16 4.36
N LEU A 59 13.79 20.01 3.82
CA LEU A 59 14.45 19.30 2.70
C LEU A 59 14.11 19.88 1.32
N LEU A 60 13.06 20.70 1.26
CA LEU A 60 12.50 21.26 0.05
C LEU A 60 12.77 22.76 -0.06
N ALA A 61 13.74 23.26 0.71
CA ALA A 61 14.03 24.69 0.85
C ALA A 61 14.18 25.33 -0.53
N THR A 62 13.18 26.12 -0.89
CA THR A 62 13.08 26.90 -2.12
C THR A 62 12.90 28.35 -1.70
N ASP A 63 13.29 29.28 -2.57
CA ASP A 63 13.24 30.73 -2.28
C ASP A 63 11.82 31.22 -1.90
N ASN A 64 10.78 30.42 -2.22
CA ASN A 64 9.40 30.65 -1.83
C ASN A 64 9.02 29.82 -0.59
N ALA A 65 9.30 30.35 0.61
CA ALA A 65 8.94 29.74 1.91
C ALA A 65 7.44 29.37 2.06
N ASN A 66 6.56 29.97 1.25
CA ASN A 66 5.12 29.73 1.27
C ASN A 66 4.65 28.55 0.40
N LYS A 67 5.49 27.99 -0.48
CA LYS A 67 5.14 26.88 -1.39
C LYS A 67 6.25 25.83 -1.50
N PRO A 68 6.51 25.04 -0.44
CA PRO A 68 7.66 24.14 -0.39
C PRO A 68 7.60 22.97 -1.39
N LEU A 69 6.41 22.52 -1.82
CA LEU A 69 6.23 21.37 -2.74
C LEU A 69 6.18 21.78 -4.21
N THR A 70 6.40 23.05 -4.57
CA THR A 70 6.35 23.52 -5.96
C THR A 70 7.28 22.69 -6.86
N PHE A 71 8.48 22.36 -6.38
CA PHE A 71 9.47 21.57 -7.12
C PHE A 71 9.51 20.09 -6.73
N LEU A 72 8.50 19.60 -6.00
CA LEU A 72 8.42 18.19 -5.67
C LEU A 72 8.23 17.36 -6.96
N PHE A 73 9.05 16.34 -7.15
CA PHE A 73 9.12 15.54 -8.38
C PHE A 73 9.55 16.32 -9.64
N ASP A 74 10.12 17.50 -9.49
CA ASP A 74 10.88 18.15 -10.55
C ASP A 74 12.28 17.55 -10.66
N PHE A 75 12.61 17.04 -11.84
CA PHE A 75 13.89 16.41 -12.14
C PHE A 75 14.66 17.16 -13.24
N GLU A 76 14.37 18.44 -13.49
CA GLU A 76 15.10 19.22 -14.51
C GLU A 76 16.54 19.52 -14.08
N ASN A 77 16.71 20.15 -12.90
CA ASN A 77 18.01 20.52 -12.34
C ASN A 77 18.59 19.43 -11.43
N THR A 78 19.91 19.22 -11.48
CA THR A 78 20.65 18.28 -10.62
C THR A 78 20.40 18.49 -9.12
N GLU A 79 20.26 19.75 -8.68
CA GLU A 79 19.93 20.06 -7.29
C GLU A 79 18.53 19.58 -6.90
N LEU A 80 17.52 19.87 -7.73
CA LEU A 80 16.15 19.42 -7.52
C LEU A 80 16.04 17.88 -7.58
N ARG A 81 16.77 17.24 -8.50
CA ARG A 81 16.90 15.77 -8.55
C ARG A 81 17.42 15.22 -7.22
N GLN A 82 18.45 15.86 -6.65
CA GLN A 82 19.02 15.44 -5.36
C GLN A 82 18.03 15.60 -4.21
N GLN A 83 17.33 16.74 -4.12
CA GLN A 83 16.33 16.98 -3.08
C GLN A 83 15.19 15.96 -3.15
N ASN A 84 14.63 15.77 -4.35
CA ASN A 84 13.56 14.80 -4.60
C ASN A 84 14.01 13.36 -4.32
N ALA A 85 15.23 12.98 -4.74
CA ALA A 85 15.78 11.67 -4.44
C ALA A 85 15.97 11.45 -2.93
N THR A 86 16.46 12.45 -2.20
CA THR A 86 16.63 12.37 -0.73
C THR A 86 15.31 12.06 -0.03
N ILE A 87 14.23 12.73 -0.46
CA ILE A 87 12.88 12.50 0.07
C ILE A 87 12.39 11.10 -0.25
N ILE A 88 12.50 10.66 -1.51
CA ILE A 88 12.05 9.32 -1.94
C ILE A 88 12.83 8.21 -1.23
N LEU A 89 14.15 8.35 -1.12
CA LEU A 89 15.04 7.37 -0.49
C LEU A 89 14.84 7.29 1.03
N ARG A 90 14.42 8.38 1.66
CA ARG A 90 14.03 8.39 3.06
C ARG A 90 12.65 7.77 3.28
N PHE A 91 11.67 8.18 2.48
CA PHE A 91 10.29 7.73 2.62
C PHE A 91 10.12 6.24 2.35
N SER A 92 10.74 5.73 1.28
CA SER A 92 10.51 4.37 0.77
C SER A 92 10.83 3.23 1.75
N PRO A 93 12.02 3.12 2.37
CA PRO A 93 12.32 2.02 3.30
C PRO A 93 11.53 2.13 4.60
N LEU A 94 11.28 3.35 5.08
CA LEU A 94 10.58 3.59 6.35
C LEU A 94 9.10 3.24 6.23
N VAL A 95 8.42 3.72 5.19
CA VAL A 95 7.00 3.40 4.96
C VAL A 95 6.83 1.93 4.61
N PHE A 96 7.69 1.36 3.77
CA PHE A 96 7.65 -0.07 3.48
C PHE A 96 7.76 -0.91 4.76
N THR A 97 8.75 -0.62 5.61
CA THR A 97 8.98 -1.37 6.85
C THR A 97 7.85 -1.17 7.85
N PHE A 98 7.32 0.03 7.98
CA PHE A 98 6.15 0.33 8.81
C PHE A 98 4.93 -0.51 8.37
N PHE A 99 4.53 -0.42 7.10
CA PHE A 99 3.38 -1.16 6.58
C PHE A 99 3.61 -2.67 6.69
N TYR A 100 4.79 -3.17 6.31
CA TYR A 100 5.10 -4.60 6.40
C TYR A 100 4.99 -5.09 7.85
N ALA A 101 5.63 -4.40 8.80
CA ALA A 101 5.66 -4.81 10.19
C ALA A 101 4.24 -4.85 10.78
N VAL A 102 3.41 -3.83 10.53
CA VAL A 102 2.01 -3.81 11.01
C VAL A 102 1.18 -4.91 10.36
N PHE A 103 1.18 -5.02 9.03
CA PHE A 103 0.36 -6.00 8.31
C PHE A 103 0.78 -7.44 8.64
N LYS A 104 2.09 -7.70 8.73
CA LYS A 104 2.63 -9.00 9.11
C LYS A 104 2.26 -9.32 10.55
N ASN A 105 2.42 -8.38 11.49
CA ASN A 105 2.09 -8.59 12.89
C ASN A 105 0.59 -8.88 13.07
N PHE A 106 -0.28 -8.10 12.43
CA PHE A 106 -1.73 -8.32 12.45
C PHE A 106 -2.10 -9.72 11.96
N LYS A 107 -1.51 -10.14 10.82
CA LYS A 107 -1.73 -11.48 10.27
C LYS A 107 -1.23 -12.58 11.21
N ASN A 108 -0.08 -12.38 11.84
CA ASN A 108 0.51 -13.37 12.73
C ASN A 108 -0.32 -13.57 14.01
N ILE A 109 -0.95 -12.52 14.54
CA ILE A 109 -1.87 -12.64 15.69
C ILE A 109 -3.03 -13.58 15.37
N GLU A 110 -3.57 -13.50 14.15
CA GLU A 110 -4.62 -14.42 13.69
C GLU A 110 -4.13 -15.86 13.54
N THR A 111 -2.91 -16.06 13.03
CA THR A 111 -2.36 -17.41 12.84
C THR A 111 -1.87 -18.07 14.13
N GLN A 112 -1.60 -17.28 15.17
CA GLN A 112 -1.07 -17.71 16.47
C GLN A 112 -2.06 -17.52 17.64
N LYS A 113 -3.36 -17.31 17.35
CA LYS A 113 -4.40 -17.04 18.36
C LYS A 113 -4.44 -18.05 19.53
N GLU A 114 -4.11 -19.32 19.26
CA GLU A 114 -4.08 -20.41 20.25
C GLU A 114 -2.90 -20.33 21.21
N LYS A 115 -1.78 -19.73 20.79
CA LYS A 115 -0.54 -19.63 21.59
C LYS A 115 0.01 -18.21 21.57
N ILE A 116 -0.89 -17.25 21.74
CA ILE A 116 -0.57 -15.83 21.67
C ILE A 116 0.51 -15.40 22.67
N ASN A 117 0.57 -16.05 23.84
CA ASN A 117 1.59 -15.78 24.86
C ASN A 117 3.01 -16.07 24.35
N LYS A 118 3.19 -17.11 23.52
CA LYS A 118 4.50 -17.42 22.92
C LYS A 118 4.86 -16.48 21.78
N TYR A 119 3.84 -15.92 21.12
CA TYR A 119 4.02 -14.94 20.04
C TYR A 119 4.36 -13.53 20.55
N LEU A 120 4.16 -13.25 21.84
CA LEU A 120 4.36 -11.92 22.43
C LEU A 120 5.71 -11.28 22.09
N TYR A 121 6.80 -12.05 22.14
CA TYR A 121 8.13 -11.54 21.81
C TYR A 121 8.22 -11.01 20.37
N PHE A 122 7.69 -11.76 19.41
CA PHE A 122 7.63 -11.32 18.02
C PHE A 122 6.68 -10.15 17.84
N TYR A 123 5.54 -10.14 18.54
CA TYR A 123 4.61 -9.02 18.53
C TYR A 123 5.29 -7.71 18.93
N ILE A 124 6.02 -7.71 20.06
CA ILE A 124 6.75 -6.54 20.58
C ILE A 124 7.82 -6.10 19.58
N LEU A 125 8.59 -7.03 19.01
CA LEU A 125 9.64 -6.69 18.04
C LEU A 125 9.09 -6.07 16.75
N TYR A 126 8.00 -6.60 16.19
CA TYR A 126 7.34 -5.98 15.03
C TYR A 126 6.78 -4.62 15.36
N PHE A 127 6.18 -4.47 16.55
CA PHE A 127 5.61 -3.20 17.00
C PHE A 127 6.70 -2.15 17.20
N ALA A 128 7.80 -2.50 17.87
CA ALA A 128 8.94 -1.63 18.07
C ALA A 128 9.56 -1.19 16.74
N LEU A 129 9.70 -2.11 15.78
CA LEU A 129 10.21 -1.78 14.45
C LEU A 129 9.28 -0.79 13.72
N ALA A 130 7.97 -0.99 13.78
CA ALA A 130 7.00 -0.07 13.21
C ALA A 130 7.05 1.31 13.88
N LEU A 131 7.14 1.35 15.22
CA LEU A 131 7.28 2.60 15.98
C LEU A 131 8.56 3.35 15.61
N SER A 132 9.70 2.66 15.53
CA SER A 132 10.97 3.24 15.09
C SER A 132 10.87 3.85 13.69
N CYS A 133 10.13 3.24 12.76
CA CYS A 133 9.91 3.82 11.43
C CYS A 133 9.15 5.15 11.51
N VAL A 134 8.11 5.23 12.34
CA VAL A 134 7.33 6.45 12.54
C VAL A 134 8.20 7.55 13.16
N ILE A 135 8.99 7.22 14.18
CA ILE A 135 9.92 8.17 14.81
C ILE A 135 10.95 8.68 13.78
N LEU A 136 11.58 7.79 13.02
CA LEU A 136 12.55 8.17 11.99
C LEU A 136 11.93 9.04 10.89
N LEU A 137 10.66 8.83 10.54
CA LEU A 137 9.91 9.69 9.61
C LEU A 137 9.72 11.13 10.12
N PHE A 138 9.91 11.42 11.41
CA PHE A 138 9.86 12.80 11.93
C PHE A 138 11.23 13.36 12.27
N PHE A 139 12.14 12.53 12.77
CA PHE A 139 13.39 13.03 13.35
C PHE A 139 14.61 12.88 12.44
N PHE A 140 14.58 11.99 11.45
CA PHE A 140 15.70 11.84 10.51
C PHE A 140 15.64 12.88 9.40
N ILE A 141 15.96 14.14 9.74
CA ILE A 141 15.93 15.30 8.81
C ILE A 141 17.26 16.07 8.85
N THR A 142 17.90 16.17 10.01
CA THR A 142 19.17 16.88 10.19
C THR A 142 20.22 15.98 10.83
N THR A 143 21.48 16.14 10.42
CA THR A 143 22.65 15.53 11.05
C THR A 143 23.48 16.60 11.75
N ASN A 144 24.02 16.27 12.92
CA ASN A 144 24.93 17.17 13.62
C ASN A 144 26.30 17.11 12.95
N GLN A 145 26.85 18.26 12.56
CA GLN A 145 28.19 18.41 12.03
C GLN A 145 28.99 19.43 12.86
N THR A 146 30.20 19.06 13.25
CA THR A 146 31.16 19.99 13.83
C THR A 146 31.85 20.75 12.70
N LYS A 147 31.58 22.06 12.61
CA LYS A 147 32.36 22.96 11.75
C LYS A 147 33.52 23.53 12.55
N GLU A 148 34.72 23.41 12.02
CA GLU A 148 35.88 24.13 12.53
C GLU A 148 35.85 25.56 11.98
N ILE A 149 35.68 26.52 12.87
CA ILE A 149 35.79 27.94 12.56
C ILE A 149 37.18 28.38 13.01
N GLN A 150 38.01 28.79 12.07
CA GLN A 150 39.30 29.39 12.37
C GLN A 150 39.09 30.90 12.53
N SER A 151 39.34 31.41 13.73
CA SER A 151 39.42 32.84 14.01
C SER A 151 40.89 33.24 14.15
N ILE A 152 41.30 34.23 13.36
CA ILE A 152 42.64 34.82 13.45
C ILE A 152 42.57 35.96 14.46
N ASN A 153 43.39 35.88 15.50
CA ASN A 153 43.48 36.95 16.48
C ASN A 153 44.41 38.05 15.95
N ASN A 154 43.85 39.18 15.51
CA ASN A 154 44.57 40.21 14.73
C ASN A 154 45.75 40.85 15.47
N GLU A 155 45.83 40.75 16.80
CA GLU A 155 46.91 41.35 17.61
C GLU A 155 48.09 40.40 17.86
N THR A 156 47.86 39.08 17.83
CA THR A 156 48.89 38.07 18.18
C THR A 156 49.22 37.14 17.00
N GLY A 157 48.48 37.22 15.90
CA GLY A 157 48.62 36.32 14.75
C GLY A 157 48.24 34.86 15.06
N LEU A 158 47.75 34.58 16.28
CA LEU A 158 47.41 33.24 16.72
C LEU A 158 46.10 32.79 16.07
N VAL A 159 46.14 31.67 15.34
CA VAL A 159 44.94 31.02 14.81
C VAL A 159 44.31 30.20 15.91
N THR A 160 43.09 30.56 16.30
CA THR A 160 42.28 29.78 17.23
C THR A 160 41.22 29.01 16.45
N THR A 161 41.25 27.69 16.54
CA THR A 161 40.25 26.83 15.91
C THR A 161 39.16 26.51 16.93
N THR A 162 37.96 27.01 16.69
CA THR A 162 36.80 26.72 17.54
C THR A 162 35.89 25.73 16.82
N GLN A 163 35.64 24.57 17.42
CA GLN A 163 34.68 23.61 16.89
C GLN A 163 33.27 24.01 17.32
N VAL A 164 32.42 24.37 16.36
CA VAL A 164 31.02 24.70 16.60
C VAL A 164 30.13 23.58 16.05
N ALA A 165 29.27 23.03 16.90
CA ALA A 165 28.25 22.09 16.46
C ALA A 165 27.18 22.85 15.65
N THR A 166 27.02 22.48 14.38
CA THR A 166 26.04 23.03 13.44
C THR A 166 25.16 21.91 12.91
N GLN A 167 23.88 22.19 12.65
CA GLN A 167 22.99 21.20 12.03
C GLN A 167 23.12 21.29 10.50
N LYS A 168 23.50 20.18 9.86
CA LYS A 168 23.44 20.01 8.40
C LYS A 168 22.18 19.24 8.04
N LEU A 169 21.53 19.64 6.96
CA LEU A 169 20.42 18.92 6.38
C LEU A 169 20.87 17.56 5.82
N ILE A 170 20.07 16.49 5.98
CA ILE A 170 20.44 15.18 5.43
C ILE A 170 20.60 15.26 3.91
N THR A 171 21.58 14.54 3.39
CA THR A 171 21.78 14.35 1.95
C THR A 171 21.18 13.02 1.48
N ALA A 172 21.08 12.80 0.17
CA ALA A 172 20.63 11.52 -0.39
C ALA A 172 21.51 10.35 0.07
N VAL A 173 22.81 10.59 0.30
CA VAL A 173 23.73 9.58 0.83
C VAL A 173 23.40 9.21 2.26
N ASP A 174 23.05 10.19 3.11
CA ASP A 174 22.62 9.94 4.48
C ASP A 174 21.28 9.20 4.51
N ALA A 175 20.33 9.60 3.64
CA ALA A 175 19.03 8.94 3.51
C ALA A 175 19.14 7.46 3.13
N ASN A 176 20.15 7.09 2.34
CA ASN A 176 20.38 5.69 1.97
C ASN A 176 20.70 4.77 3.16
N GLN A 177 21.25 5.30 4.26
CA GLN A 177 21.51 4.51 5.46
C GLN A 177 20.23 3.94 6.08
N LEU A 178 19.08 4.57 5.82
CA LEU A 178 17.79 4.10 6.30
C LEU A 178 17.40 2.73 5.73
N PHE A 179 17.94 2.32 4.57
CA PHE A 179 17.67 0.99 4.03
C PHE A 179 18.27 -0.14 4.87
N TYR A 180 19.20 0.13 5.77
CA TYR A 180 19.66 -0.87 6.74
C TYR A 180 18.56 -1.32 7.70
N ILE A 181 17.45 -0.58 7.83
CA ILE A 181 16.27 -1.02 8.58
C ILE A 181 15.64 -2.30 8.00
N LEU A 182 15.92 -2.63 6.74
CA LEU A 182 15.47 -3.87 6.10
C LEU A 182 16.17 -5.12 6.70
N ILE A 183 17.37 -4.96 7.28
CA ILE A 183 18.12 -6.06 7.91
C ILE A 183 17.40 -6.57 9.16
N PRO A 184 17.11 -5.76 10.21
CA PRO A 184 16.36 -6.24 11.36
C PRO A 184 14.95 -6.72 10.98
N LEU A 185 14.31 -6.10 9.98
CA LEU A 185 13.04 -6.60 9.44
C LEU A 185 13.16 -8.03 8.90
N PHE A 186 14.18 -8.27 8.06
CA PHE A 186 14.45 -9.57 7.46
C PHE A 186 14.76 -10.63 8.52
N LEU A 187 15.64 -10.30 9.48
CA LEU A 187 16.00 -11.20 10.57
C LEU A 187 14.77 -11.57 11.39
N LEU A 188 13.98 -10.58 11.81
CA LEU A 188 12.75 -10.80 12.56
C LEU A 188 11.75 -11.70 11.81
N ASN A 189 11.52 -11.43 10.53
CA ASN A 189 10.62 -12.22 9.71
C ASN A 189 11.12 -13.65 9.48
N THR A 190 12.42 -13.82 9.24
CA THR A 190 13.05 -15.13 9.05
C THR A 190 13.00 -15.96 10.34
N SER A 191 13.38 -15.37 11.48
CA SER A 191 13.27 -16.02 12.79
C SER A 191 11.84 -16.46 13.09
N PHE A 192 10.85 -15.62 12.80
CA PHE A 192 9.44 -15.99 12.97
C PHE A 192 9.01 -17.12 12.03
N GLU A 193 9.41 -17.11 10.76
CA GLU A 193 9.05 -18.16 9.79
C GLU A 193 9.70 -19.51 10.12
N ILE A 194 10.93 -19.51 10.64
CA ILE A 194 11.63 -20.70 11.15
C ILE A 194 10.90 -21.22 12.40
N TYR A 195 10.64 -20.34 13.37
CA TYR A 195 9.90 -20.68 14.58
C TYR A 195 8.54 -21.32 14.26
N ASN A 196 7.80 -20.68 13.37
CA ASN A 196 6.48 -21.13 12.95
C ASN A 196 6.56 -22.46 12.19
N HIS A 197 7.61 -22.69 11.39
CA HIS A 197 7.80 -23.97 10.71
C HIS A 197 8.08 -25.11 11.69
N ILE A 198 9.01 -24.93 12.63
CA ILE A 198 9.33 -25.94 13.66
C ILE A 198 8.06 -26.28 14.44
N TYR A 199 7.32 -25.25 14.85
CA TYR A 199 6.18 -25.40 15.73
C TYR A 199 4.94 -25.99 15.02
N LYS A 200 4.64 -25.56 13.79
CA LYS A 200 3.44 -26.02 13.05
C LYS A 200 3.64 -27.28 12.23
N ARG A 201 4.86 -27.82 12.16
CA ARG A 201 5.14 -29.08 11.44
C ARG A 201 4.26 -30.25 11.91
N GLN A 202 3.92 -30.28 13.19
CA GLN A 202 3.06 -31.34 13.77
C GLN A 202 1.56 -31.06 13.55
N SER A 203 1.13 -29.80 13.62
CA SER A 203 -0.30 -29.43 13.54
C SER A 203 -0.81 -29.23 12.12
N GLU A 204 0.04 -28.78 11.19
CA GLU A 204 -0.28 -28.50 9.79
C GLU A 204 0.78 -29.16 8.87
N PRO A 205 0.90 -30.51 8.85
CA PRO A 205 1.98 -31.22 8.17
C PRO A 205 1.97 -31.06 6.65
N LEU A 206 0.82 -30.74 6.05
CA LEU A 206 0.73 -30.46 4.63
C LEU A 206 1.49 -29.18 4.22
N LEU A 207 1.38 -28.12 5.03
CA LEU A 207 2.02 -26.83 4.79
C LEU A 207 3.47 -26.78 5.31
N TYR A 208 3.72 -27.43 6.45
CA TYR A 208 4.99 -27.33 7.17
C TYR A 208 5.77 -28.65 7.24
N GLY A 209 5.28 -29.73 6.61
CA GLY A 209 5.98 -31.01 6.58
C GLY A 209 7.23 -30.99 5.71
N SER A 210 7.22 -30.20 4.63
CA SER A 210 8.36 -30.06 3.73
C SER A 210 9.20 -28.82 4.06
N VAL A 211 10.50 -29.04 4.27
CA VAL A 211 11.50 -27.99 4.51
C VAL A 211 11.75 -27.15 3.25
N TRP A 212 11.48 -27.70 2.06
CA TRP A 212 11.69 -27.01 0.78
C TRP A 212 10.91 -25.70 0.67
N HIS A 213 9.67 -25.68 1.14
CA HIS A 213 8.86 -24.45 1.12
C HIS A 213 9.47 -23.35 2.00
N LEU A 214 10.08 -23.72 3.14
CA LEU A 214 10.79 -22.78 3.99
C LEU A 214 12.08 -22.30 3.32
N LEU A 215 12.86 -23.20 2.72
CA LEU A 215 14.12 -22.86 2.05
C LEU A 215 13.91 -21.92 0.87
N VAL A 216 12.95 -22.21 -0.02
CA VAL A 216 12.61 -21.34 -1.16
C VAL A 216 12.18 -19.96 -0.66
N GLN A 217 11.37 -19.91 0.40
CA GLN A 217 10.92 -18.66 0.99
C GLN A 217 12.07 -17.82 1.56
N ILE A 218 12.93 -18.43 2.37
CA ILE A 218 14.08 -17.75 2.98
C ILE A 218 15.05 -17.29 1.89
N PHE A 219 15.41 -18.17 0.95
CA PHE A 219 16.28 -17.84 -0.17
C PHE A 219 15.74 -16.64 -0.95
N SER A 220 14.45 -16.63 -1.26
CA SER A 220 13.83 -15.53 -2.00
C SER A 220 13.85 -14.21 -1.22
N HIS A 221 13.57 -14.25 0.10
CA HIS A 221 13.69 -13.06 0.94
C HIS A 221 15.14 -12.56 1.02
N THR A 222 16.11 -13.46 1.18
CA THR A 222 17.53 -13.13 1.24
C THR A 222 18.00 -12.51 -0.08
N ALA A 223 17.63 -13.11 -1.21
CA ALA A 223 17.95 -12.61 -2.54
C ALA A 223 17.35 -11.20 -2.76
N LEU A 224 16.10 -10.96 -2.34
CA LEU A 224 15.49 -9.63 -2.42
C LEU A 224 16.21 -8.60 -1.52
N LEU A 225 16.59 -8.98 -0.30
CA LEU A 225 17.34 -8.10 0.60
C LEU A 225 18.71 -7.75 0.03
N ILE A 226 19.48 -8.77 -0.38
CA ILE A 226 20.80 -8.59 -1.00
C ILE A 226 20.66 -7.72 -2.23
N PHE A 227 19.67 -7.99 -3.09
CA PHE A 227 19.40 -7.18 -4.27
C PHE A 227 19.18 -5.71 -3.90
N CYS A 228 18.28 -5.40 -2.95
CA CYS A 228 18.02 -4.01 -2.54
C CYS A 228 19.27 -3.32 -1.99
N LEU A 229 19.96 -3.95 -1.03
CA LEU A 229 21.15 -3.38 -0.40
C LEU A 229 22.31 -3.21 -1.37
N THR A 230 22.50 -4.15 -2.29
CA THR A 230 23.57 -4.09 -3.31
C THR A 230 23.33 -2.95 -4.28
N ASN A 231 22.10 -2.74 -4.76
CA ASN A 231 21.81 -1.61 -5.65
C ASN A 231 22.09 -0.27 -4.98
N ILE A 232 21.70 -0.11 -3.72
CA ILE A 232 21.96 1.13 -2.97
C ILE A 232 23.46 1.31 -2.73
N PHE A 233 24.15 0.25 -2.34
CA PHE A 233 25.59 0.30 -2.10
C PHE A 233 26.36 0.66 -3.38
N ILE A 234 26.03 0.04 -4.51
CA ILE A 234 26.64 0.35 -5.82
C ILE A 234 26.32 1.79 -6.21
N TRP A 235 25.08 2.25 -6.00
CA TRP A 235 24.69 3.60 -6.36
C TRP A 235 25.50 4.66 -5.60
N ILE A 236 25.72 4.47 -4.29
CA ILE A 236 26.56 5.36 -3.47
C ILE A 236 28.02 5.24 -3.88
N SER A 237 28.54 4.03 -4.07
CA SER A 237 29.96 3.82 -4.37
C SER A 237 30.35 4.31 -5.76
N ALA A 238 29.40 4.37 -6.69
CA ALA A 238 29.55 4.92 -8.03
C ALA A 238 29.52 6.45 -8.08
N SER A 239 29.21 7.12 -6.96
CA SER A 239 29.21 8.58 -6.87
C SER A 239 30.56 9.11 -6.38
N ASP A 240 30.98 10.26 -6.92
CA ASP A 240 32.20 10.96 -6.48
C ASP A 240 32.04 11.65 -5.11
N VAL A 241 30.91 11.44 -4.43
CA VAL A 241 30.57 12.09 -3.14
C VAL A 241 31.60 11.77 -2.05
N LYS A 242 32.30 10.63 -2.16
CA LYS A 242 33.40 10.29 -1.23
C LYS A 242 34.65 11.13 -1.44
N ALA A 243 34.93 11.58 -2.66
CA ALA A 243 36.07 12.43 -2.99
C ALA A 243 35.71 13.93 -2.91
N HIS A 244 34.45 14.28 -3.21
CA HIS A 244 33.96 15.66 -3.22
C HIS A 244 32.60 15.73 -2.51
N PRO A 245 32.55 16.07 -1.20
CA PRO A 245 31.32 16.02 -0.41
C PRO A 245 30.22 17.03 -0.82
N ASN A 246 30.50 17.87 -1.83
CA ASN A 246 29.56 18.82 -2.43
C ASN A 246 29.02 18.35 -3.80
N THR A 247 29.41 17.17 -4.30
CA THR A 247 28.86 16.64 -5.56
C THR A 247 27.50 15.97 -5.33
N PHE A 248 26.67 15.99 -6.37
CA PHE A 248 25.35 15.38 -6.35
C PHE A 248 25.44 13.87 -6.61
N LEU A 249 24.49 13.09 -6.07
CA LEU A 249 24.48 11.62 -6.20
C LEU A 249 24.39 11.17 -7.68
N PHE A 250 23.84 12.04 -8.53
CA PHE A 250 23.58 11.79 -9.94
C PHE A 250 24.70 12.29 -10.85
N ASP A 251 25.55 13.21 -10.38
CA ASP A 251 26.58 13.81 -11.21
C ASP A 251 27.80 12.89 -11.30
N GLY A 252 28.30 12.66 -12.52
CA GLY A 252 29.39 11.72 -12.78
C GLY A 252 29.11 10.26 -12.41
N ASN A 253 27.89 9.89 -12.01
CA ASN A 253 27.59 8.57 -11.47
C ASN A 253 27.43 7.52 -12.57
N TRP A 254 28.46 6.68 -12.75
CA TRP A 254 28.46 5.67 -13.81
C TRP A 254 27.32 4.66 -13.69
N TYR A 255 26.88 4.34 -12.46
CA TYR A 255 25.79 3.41 -12.22
C TYR A 255 24.45 4.02 -12.63
N TRP A 256 24.19 5.27 -12.21
CA TRP A 256 23.00 6.01 -12.63
C TRP A 256 22.94 6.13 -14.14
N ASN A 257 24.03 6.51 -14.80
CA ASN A 257 24.09 6.65 -16.26
C ASN A 257 23.77 5.32 -16.97
N LYS A 258 24.16 4.17 -16.41
CA LYS A 258 23.77 2.85 -16.95
C LYS A 258 22.28 2.58 -16.77
N VAL A 259 21.71 2.89 -15.61
CA VAL A 259 20.27 2.73 -15.35
C VAL A 259 19.47 3.64 -16.28
N GLU A 260 19.86 4.91 -16.41
CA GLU A 260 19.24 5.87 -17.30
C GLU A 260 19.28 5.41 -18.76
N ASN A 261 20.45 4.95 -19.23
CA ASN A 261 20.59 4.42 -20.58
C ASN A 261 19.71 3.18 -20.81
N LEU A 262 19.55 2.32 -19.81
CA LEU A 262 18.71 1.13 -19.89
C LEU A 262 17.22 1.50 -20.09
N PHE A 263 16.73 2.61 -19.54
CA PHE A 263 15.35 3.05 -19.73
C PHE A 263 15.15 4.02 -20.91
N ASN A 264 16.13 4.87 -21.22
CA ASN A 264 15.97 5.93 -22.22
C ASN A 264 16.39 5.50 -23.63
N GLN A 265 17.39 4.62 -23.77
CA GLN A 265 17.83 4.15 -25.08
C GLN A 265 16.89 3.04 -25.59
N LYS A 266 16.22 3.33 -26.71
CA LYS A 266 15.24 2.44 -27.35
C LYS A 266 15.92 1.29 -28.12
N THR A 267 16.54 0.36 -27.39
CA THR A 267 17.15 -0.85 -27.97
C THR A 267 16.43 -2.12 -27.52
N ILE A 268 16.40 -3.14 -28.38
CA ILE A 268 15.77 -4.45 -28.07
C ILE A 268 16.47 -5.10 -26.87
N LEU A 269 17.80 -4.96 -26.77
CA LEU A 269 18.59 -5.48 -25.66
C LEU A 269 18.14 -4.86 -24.33
N ASN A 270 18.00 -3.53 -24.28
CA ASN A 270 17.54 -2.84 -23.08
C ASN A 270 16.12 -3.27 -22.68
N LEU A 271 15.19 -3.36 -23.64
CA LEU A 271 13.84 -3.85 -23.38
C LEU A 271 13.84 -5.28 -22.82
N SER A 272 14.64 -6.17 -23.42
CA SER A 272 14.79 -7.55 -22.95
C SER A 272 15.34 -7.62 -21.53
N LEU A 273 16.37 -6.82 -21.20
CA LEU A 273 16.91 -6.72 -19.86
C LEU A 273 15.87 -6.21 -18.85
N ILE A 274 15.08 -5.20 -19.22
CA ILE A 274 13.99 -4.69 -18.38
C ILE A 274 12.97 -5.79 -18.09
N ILE A 275 12.52 -6.51 -19.13
CA ILE A 275 11.54 -7.60 -18.97
C ILE A 275 12.11 -8.71 -18.09
N LEU A 276 13.33 -9.16 -18.36
CA LEU A 276 13.99 -10.21 -17.58
C LEU A 276 14.15 -9.79 -16.10
N PHE A 277 14.51 -8.53 -15.87
CA PHE A 277 14.62 -7.95 -14.55
C PHE A 277 13.29 -8.02 -13.79
N PHE A 278 12.20 -7.55 -14.39
CA PHE A 278 10.88 -7.59 -13.75
C PHE A 278 10.36 -9.02 -13.54
N VAL A 279 10.63 -9.94 -14.48
CA VAL A 279 10.29 -11.36 -14.32
C VAL A 279 11.06 -11.98 -13.15
N LEU A 280 12.36 -11.71 -13.04
CA LEU A 280 13.20 -12.21 -11.94
C LEU A 280 12.71 -11.70 -10.58
N VAL A 281 12.46 -10.39 -10.45
CA VAL A 281 11.91 -9.80 -9.22
C VAL A 281 10.53 -10.39 -8.92
N GLY A 282 9.68 -10.58 -9.94
CA GLY A 282 8.37 -11.22 -9.80
C GLY A 282 8.46 -12.66 -9.28
N LEU A 283 9.39 -13.46 -9.81
CA LEU A 283 9.65 -14.82 -9.33
C LEU A 283 10.15 -14.85 -7.89
N LEU A 284 11.03 -13.92 -7.51
CA LEU A 284 11.49 -13.79 -6.12
C LEU A 284 10.34 -13.39 -5.18
N ILE A 285 9.47 -12.47 -5.57
CA ILE A 285 8.28 -12.10 -4.79
C ILE A 285 7.33 -13.30 -4.65
N PHE A 286 7.15 -14.08 -5.72
CA PHE A 286 6.38 -15.32 -5.68
C PHE A 286 6.99 -16.34 -4.70
N GLY A 287 8.31 -16.59 -4.80
CA GLY A 287 9.05 -17.48 -3.91
C GLY A 287 8.99 -17.04 -2.43
N ALA A 288 9.13 -15.74 -2.16
CA ALA A 288 8.97 -15.14 -0.83
C ALA A 288 7.57 -15.38 -0.22
N ASN A 289 6.57 -15.67 -1.06
CA ASN A 289 5.20 -15.95 -0.66
C ASN A 289 4.77 -17.39 -0.92
N ILE A 290 5.69 -18.32 -1.20
CA ILE A 290 5.40 -19.69 -1.66
C ILE A 290 4.47 -20.45 -0.72
N LYS A 291 4.65 -20.37 0.61
CA LYS A 291 3.75 -21.00 1.59
C LYS A 291 2.31 -20.49 1.48
N LYS A 292 2.11 -19.21 1.16
CA LYS A 292 0.77 -18.64 0.95
C LYS A 292 0.17 -19.18 -0.34
N VAL A 293 0.96 -19.31 -1.40
CA VAL A 293 0.53 -19.87 -2.69
C VAL A 293 0.10 -21.33 -2.51
N PHE A 294 0.96 -22.16 -1.89
CA PHE A 294 0.62 -23.54 -1.56
C PHE A 294 -0.63 -23.63 -0.70
N LYS A 295 -0.76 -22.77 0.32
CA LYS A 295 -1.98 -22.69 1.12
C LYS A 295 -3.20 -22.39 0.27
N ILE A 296 -3.12 -21.52 -0.72
CA ILE A 296 -4.26 -21.23 -1.62
C ILE A 296 -4.61 -22.46 -2.46
N VAL A 297 -3.61 -23.07 -3.10
CA VAL A 297 -3.78 -24.26 -3.95
C VAL A 297 -4.41 -25.41 -3.16
N GLU A 298 -3.94 -25.63 -1.94
CA GLU A 298 -4.40 -26.69 -1.05
C GLU A 298 -5.72 -26.34 -0.33
N SER A 299 -6.01 -25.05 -0.12
CA SER A 299 -7.24 -24.56 0.52
C SER A 299 -8.52 -24.78 -0.28
N GLN A 300 -8.50 -25.54 -1.38
CA GLN A 300 -9.71 -26.24 -1.84
C GLN A 300 -10.38 -27.08 -0.71
N ILE A 301 -9.66 -27.30 0.39
CA ILE A 301 -10.08 -28.02 1.60
C ILE A 301 -10.64 -27.09 2.70
N THR A 302 -10.29 -25.79 2.80
CA THR A 302 -10.80 -24.89 3.86
C THR A 302 -11.68 -23.75 3.30
N LYS A 303 -13.00 -23.84 3.53
CA LYS A 303 -14.02 -23.12 2.74
C LYS A 303 -14.25 -21.64 3.07
N ASN A 304 -13.81 -21.12 4.23
CA ASN A 304 -14.24 -19.79 4.69
C ASN A 304 -13.06 -18.89 5.09
N SER A 305 -13.06 -17.67 4.56
CA SER A 305 -12.14 -16.61 4.95
C SER A 305 -12.62 -15.91 6.22
N SER A 306 -11.75 -15.77 7.23
CA SER A 306 -12.01 -14.95 8.43
C SER A 306 -12.28 -13.49 8.05
N LYS A 307 -13.28 -12.86 8.68
CA LYS A 307 -13.63 -11.45 8.46
C LYS A 307 -12.52 -10.49 8.90
N ASP A 308 -11.62 -10.95 9.77
CA ASP A 308 -10.53 -10.13 10.31
C ASP A 308 -9.54 -9.68 9.22
N LYS A 309 -9.47 -10.40 8.09
CA LYS A 309 -8.57 -10.05 6.97
C LYS A 309 -8.86 -8.68 6.35
N TYR A 310 -10.08 -8.17 6.49
CA TYR A 310 -10.46 -6.87 5.91
C TYR A 310 -10.21 -5.70 6.86
N VAL A 311 -10.07 -5.95 8.17
CA VAL A 311 -10.07 -4.91 9.20
C VAL A 311 -8.96 -3.90 8.96
N LEU A 312 -7.72 -4.35 8.73
CA LEU A 312 -6.59 -3.44 8.53
C LEU A 312 -6.67 -2.67 7.19
N HIS A 313 -7.17 -3.32 6.13
CA HIS A 313 -7.38 -2.66 4.84
C HIS A 313 -8.50 -1.60 4.91
N LEU A 314 -9.60 -1.91 5.59
CA LEU A 314 -10.68 -0.95 5.84
C LEU A 314 -10.22 0.18 6.76
N ALA A 315 -9.43 -0.11 7.80
CA ALA A 315 -8.86 0.90 8.68
C ALA A 315 -7.95 1.88 7.92
N LEU A 316 -7.10 1.37 7.02
CA LEU A 316 -6.29 2.21 6.12
C LEU A 316 -7.18 3.12 5.27
N LEU A 317 -8.20 2.57 4.63
CA LEU A 317 -9.08 3.35 3.75
C LEU A 317 -9.90 4.41 4.50
N ILE A 318 -10.43 4.06 5.69
CA ILE A 318 -11.15 5.00 6.55
C ILE A 318 -10.23 6.11 7.06
N MET A 319 -9.00 5.78 7.48
CA MET A 319 -8.02 6.77 7.91
C MET A 319 -7.64 7.72 6.75
N LEU A 320 -7.47 7.20 5.54
CA LEU A 320 -7.26 8.02 4.35
C LEU A 320 -8.47 8.93 4.07
N LEU A 321 -9.70 8.45 4.23
CA LEU A 321 -10.91 9.29 4.11
C LEU A 321 -10.92 10.42 5.14
N ILE A 322 -10.59 10.14 6.40
CA ILE A 322 -10.50 11.17 7.46
C ILE A 322 -9.45 12.22 7.09
N THR A 323 -8.28 11.78 6.63
CA THR A 323 -7.22 12.69 6.18
C THR A 323 -7.66 13.49 4.96
N PHE A 324 -8.41 12.88 4.04
CA PHE A 324 -8.90 13.53 2.83
C PHE A 324 -9.80 14.72 3.14
N ILE A 325 -10.57 14.69 4.25
CA ILE A 325 -11.38 15.84 4.70
C ILE A 325 -10.50 17.09 4.88
N LYS A 326 -9.31 16.96 5.49
CA LYS A 326 -8.36 18.07 5.61
C LYS A 326 -7.91 18.57 4.24
N VAL A 327 -7.65 17.66 3.31
CA VAL A 327 -7.22 18.02 1.95
C VAL A 327 -8.29 18.82 1.22
N MET A 328 -9.56 18.49 1.40
CA MET A 328 -10.68 19.22 0.79
C MET A 328 -10.80 20.67 1.29
N THR A 329 -10.26 20.99 2.47
CA THR A 329 -10.23 22.36 3.01
C THR A 329 -9.08 23.22 2.46
N ILE A 330 -8.17 22.64 1.68
CA ILE A 330 -7.06 23.38 1.09
C ILE A 330 -7.56 24.15 -0.12
N ASP A 331 -7.45 25.48 -0.05
CA ASP A 331 -7.78 26.37 -1.15
C ASP A 331 -6.78 26.20 -2.30
N VAL A 332 -7.29 25.71 -3.43
CA VAL A 332 -6.57 25.72 -4.70
C VAL A 332 -6.91 27.03 -5.40
N ARG A 333 -5.94 27.94 -5.54
CA ARG A 333 -6.16 29.12 -6.39
C ARG A 333 -6.36 28.64 -7.83
N ASN A 334 -7.49 29.01 -8.41
CA ASN A 334 -7.82 28.72 -9.80
C ASN A 334 -6.64 29.11 -10.69
N LEU A 335 -6.12 28.13 -11.44
CA LEU A 335 -5.27 28.32 -12.61
C LEU A 335 -5.89 29.44 -13.46
N THR A 336 -5.27 30.62 -13.46
CA THR A 336 -5.56 31.80 -14.30
C THR A 336 -6.98 31.87 -14.86
N PRO A 337 -7.88 32.72 -14.31
CA PRO A 337 -8.88 33.30 -15.18
C PRO A 337 -8.11 34.20 -16.15
N THR A 338 -7.93 33.77 -17.38
CA THR A 338 -7.86 34.73 -18.48
C THR A 338 -9.14 35.55 -18.39
N ILE A 339 -9.07 36.67 -17.67
CA ILE A 339 -10.06 37.73 -17.56
C ILE A 339 -11.39 37.27 -16.91
N GLY A 340 -11.53 37.53 -15.61
CA GLY A 340 -12.78 38.08 -15.09
C GLY A 340 -13.87 37.17 -14.51
N GLN A 341 -13.73 35.84 -14.43
CA GLN A 341 -14.70 35.02 -13.69
C GLN A 341 -14.02 34.09 -12.67
N LYS A 342 -14.35 34.29 -11.39
CA LYS A 342 -14.23 33.24 -10.37
C LYS A 342 -15.15 32.11 -10.84
N GLU A 343 -14.60 31.03 -11.37
CA GLU A 343 -15.39 29.82 -11.62
C GLU A 343 -15.91 29.33 -10.26
N THR A 344 -17.17 29.65 -9.98
CA THR A 344 -17.92 29.08 -8.87
C THR A 344 -18.14 27.60 -9.17
N TYR A 345 -17.96 26.74 -8.15
CA TYR A 345 -18.24 25.32 -8.26
C TYR A 345 -19.57 25.09 -8.96
N ASN A 346 -19.55 24.39 -10.09
CA ASN A 346 -20.77 24.14 -10.84
C ASN A 346 -21.63 23.15 -10.06
N TYR A 347 -22.74 23.62 -9.49
CA TYR A 347 -23.68 22.80 -8.73
C TYR A 347 -24.20 21.59 -9.51
N PHE A 348 -24.13 21.61 -10.85
CA PHE A 348 -24.39 20.44 -11.68
C PHE A 348 -23.55 19.22 -11.29
N TYR A 349 -22.31 19.42 -10.83
CA TYR A 349 -21.43 18.33 -10.42
C TYR A 349 -21.89 17.63 -9.12
N VAL A 350 -22.73 18.26 -8.31
CA VAL A 350 -23.39 17.62 -7.14
C VAL A 350 -24.32 16.49 -7.58
N LEU A 351 -24.85 16.54 -8.80
CA LEU A 351 -25.72 15.50 -9.34
C LEU A 351 -25.02 14.12 -9.37
N PHE A 352 -23.70 14.08 -9.62
CA PHE A 352 -22.94 12.84 -9.52
C PHE A 352 -23.00 12.25 -8.10
N ILE A 353 -22.94 13.08 -7.05
CA ILE A 353 -23.06 12.63 -5.66
C ILE A 353 -24.47 12.09 -5.38
N VAL A 354 -25.50 12.78 -5.88
CA VAL A 354 -26.90 12.35 -5.72
C VAL A 354 -27.15 11.00 -6.39
N VAL A 355 -26.67 10.81 -7.63
CA VAL A 355 -26.78 9.52 -8.34
C VAL A 355 -26.02 8.42 -7.61
N ALA A 356 -24.84 8.72 -7.05
CA ALA A 356 -24.08 7.78 -6.23
C ALA A 356 -24.87 7.33 -4.99
N LEU A 357 -25.54 8.26 -4.30
CA LEU A 357 -26.41 7.96 -3.16
C LEU A 357 -27.58 7.07 -3.55
N ILE A 358 -28.23 7.34 -4.69
CA ILE A 358 -29.31 6.50 -5.21
C ILE A 358 -28.83 5.06 -5.45
N ILE A 359 -27.65 4.87 -6.05
CA ILE A 359 -27.06 3.53 -6.27
C ILE A 359 -26.90 2.79 -4.93
N VAL A 360 -26.41 3.47 -3.90
CA VAL A 360 -26.23 2.88 -2.56
C VAL A 360 -27.58 2.52 -1.92
N ILE A 361 -28.56 3.42 -1.96
CA ILE A 361 -29.90 3.16 -1.43
C ILE A 361 -30.54 1.95 -2.12
N LEU A 362 -30.48 1.91 -3.46
CA LEU A 362 -30.98 0.77 -4.23
C LEU A 362 -30.27 -0.53 -3.85
N TYR A 363 -28.95 -0.50 -3.65
CA TYR A 363 -28.20 -1.65 -3.16
C TYR A 363 -28.70 -2.13 -1.79
N PHE A 364 -28.90 -1.23 -0.82
CA PHE A 364 -29.39 -1.60 0.51
C PHE A 364 -30.80 -2.21 0.43
N VAL A 365 -31.73 -1.55 -0.26
CA VAL A 365 -33.11 -2.04 -0.43
C VAL A 365 -33.11 -3.43 -1.07
N LEU A 366 -32.34 -3.61 -2.14
CA LEU A 366 -32.26 -4.88 -2.88
C LEU A 366 -31.65 -5.99 -2.00
N VAL A 367 -30.56 -5.70 -1.27
CA VAL A 367 -29.95 -6.68 -0.38
C VAL A 367 -30.87 -7.06 0.77
N GLU A 368 -31.54 -6.13 1.44
CA GLU A 368 -32.45 -6.45 2.55
C GLU A 368 -33.66 -7.28 2.06
N PHE A 369 -34.26 -6.87 0.94
CA PHE A 369 -35.38 -7.60 0.34
C PHE A 369 -34.99 -9.02 -0.08
N MET A 370 -33.85 -9.15 -0.78
CA MET A 370 -33.39 -10.46 -1.24
C MET A 370 -32.85 -11.32 -0.10
N TYR A 371 -32.26 -10.74 0.93
CA TYR A 371 -31.80 -11.49 2.10
C TYR A 371 -32.98 -12.10 2.89
N ALA A 372 -34.11 -11.39 2.95
CA ALA A 372 -35.34 -11.92 3.53
C ALA A 372 -35.86 -13.15 2.76
N ARG A 373 -35.70 -13.16 1.42
CA ARG A 373 -36.20 -14.24 0.55
C ARG A 373 -35.22 -15.39 0.32
N ASN A 374 -33.93 -15.09 0.19
CA ASN A 374 -32.89 -16.04 -0.19
C ASN A 374 -31.51 -15.66 0.39
N LYS A 375 -30.98 -16.50 1.27
CA LYS A 375 -29.70 -16.27 1.99
C LYS A 375 -28.47 -16.68 1.16
N ASN A 376 -28.53 -16.60 -0.17
CA ASN A 376 -27.44 -17.04 -1.04
C ASN A 376 -26.31 -16.00 -1.10
N ASN A 377 -25.16 -16.34 -0.48
CA ASN A 377 -23.98 -15.47 -0.46
C ASN A 377 -23.47 -15.08 -1.85
N THR A 378 -23.61 -15.94 -2.85
CA THR A 378 -23.09 -15.66 -4.21
C THR A 378 -23.91 -14.59 -4.91
N LEU A 379 -25.23 -14.58 -4.68
CA LEU A 379 -26.14 -13.56 -5.20
C LEU A 379 -25.84 -12.20 -4.54
N LEU A 380 -25.60 -12.18 -3.23
CA LEU A 380 -25.15 -10.98 -2.51
C LEU A 380 -23.80 -10.46 -3.01
N THR A 381 -22.88 -11.34 -3.44
CA THR A 381 -21.63 -10.92 -4.09
C THR A 381 -21.91 -10.17 -5.39
N ILE A 382 -22.82 -10.67 -6.23
CA ILE A 382 -23.17 -10.03 -7.52
C ILE A 382 -23.74 -8.63 -7.28
N TYR A 383 -24.67 -8.49 -6.33
CA TYR A 383 -25.27 -7.18 -6.05
C TYR A 383 -24.26 -6.18 -5.51
N MET A 384 -23.34 -6.64 -4.65
CA MET A 384 -22.26 -5.80 -4.15
C MET A 384 -21.31 -5.39 -5.27
N SER A 385 -20.84 -6.33 -6.10
CA SER A 385 -19.91 -6.00 -7.19
C SER A 385 -20.57 -5.13 -8.26
N LEU A 386 -21.84 -5.34 -8.58
CA LEU A 386 -22.61 -4.48 -9.49
C LEU A 386 -22.71 -3.04 -8.95
N ALA A 387 -23.09 -2.87 -7.69
CA ALA A 387 -23.19 -1.55 -7.08
C ALA A 387 -21.83 -0.82 -7.06
N GLN A 388 -20.75 -1.55 -6.78
CA GLN A 388 -19.39 -1.02 -6.90
C GLN A 388 -19.07 -0.62 -8.33
N THR A 389 -19.35 -1.46 -9.34
CA THR A 389 -19.11 -1.12 -10.74
C THR A 389 -19.88 0.14 -11.16
N LEU A 390 -21.15 0.26 -10.79
CA LEU A 390 -21.97 1.44 -11.10
C LEU A 390 -21.41 2.73 -10.47
N LEU A 391 -20.98 2.67 -9.21
CA LEU A 391 -20.31 3.81 -8.55
C LEU A 391 -19.04 4.22 -9.30
N TRP A 392 -18.23 3.26 -9.75
CA TRP A 392 -16.97 3.57 -10.44
C TRP A 392 -17.16 3.98 -11.90
N VAL A 393 -18.22 3.53 -12.58
CA VAL A 393 -18.64 4.12 -13.86
C VAL A 393 -18.99 5.59 -13.67
N LEU A 394 -19.78 5.91 -12.65
CA LEU A 394 -20.17 7.28 -12.35
C LEU A 394 -18.96 8.16 -12.03
N MET A 395 -18.01 7.64 -11.24
CA MET A 395 -16.76 8.33 -10.94
C MET A 395 -15.93 8.58 -12.20
N MET A 396 -15.77 7.55 -13.06
CA MET A 396 -15.07 7.66 -14.33
C MET A 396 -15.67 8.76 -15.20
N VAL A 397 -16.99 8.75 -15.41
CA VAL A 397 -17.70 9.78 -16.17
C VAL A 397 -17.47 11.16 -15.57
N SER A 398 -17.52 11.30 -14.24
CA SER A 398 -17.30 12.59 -13.59
C SER A 398 -15.92 13.19 -13.89
N ILE A 399 -14.86 12.38 -13.92
CA ILE A 399 -13.49 12.85 -14.19
C ILE A 399 -13.29 13.24 -15.66
N PHE A 400 -14.01 12.60 -16.58
CA PHE A 400 -13.95 12.96 -17.99
C PHE A 400 -14.76 14.22 -18.33
N VAL A 401 -15.86 14.47 -17.61
CA VAL A 401 -16.72 15.63 -17.81
C VAL A 401 -16.18 16.88 -17.10
N ILE A 402 -15.69 16.73 -15.87
CA ILE A 402 -15.21 17.84 -15.04
C ILE A 402 -13.80 18.23 -15.47
N LYS A 403 -13.64 19.47 -15.95
CA LYS A 403 -12.33 20.00 -16.38
C LYS A 403 -11.45 20.42 -15.20
N ASN A 404 -12.05 20.97 -14.15
CA ASN A 404 -11.32 21.50 -13.01
C ASN A 404 -10.92 20.42 -12.00
N PRO A 405 -9.62 20.34 -11.65
CA PRO A 405 -9.15 19.39 -10.65
C PRO A 405 -9.80 19.51 -9.28
N SER A 406 -10.11 20.73 -8.83
CA SER A 406 -10.77 21.00 -7.55
C SER A 406 -12.15 20.36 -7.44
N ASP A 407 -12.87 20.27 -8.56
CA ASP A 407 -14.30 20.00 -8.53
C ASP A 407 -14.60 18.50 -8.45
N TYR A 408 -13.74 17.65 -9.02
CA TYR A 408 -13.91 16.19 -8.91
C TYR A 408 -13.47 15.63 -7.56
N VAL A 409 -12.79 16.41 -6.70
CA VAL A 409 -12.34 15.97 -5.36
C VAL A 409 -13.51 15.56 -4.48
N TYR A 410 -14.61 16.33 -4.53
CA TYR A 410 -15.86 16.00 -3.81
C TYR A 410 -16.51 14.72 -4.31
N ASN A 411 -16.46 14.49 -5.63
CA ASN A 411 -16.98 13.27 -6.24
C ASN A 411 -16.11 12.05 -5.89
N THR A 412 -14.78 12.21 -5.87
CA THR A 412 -13.85 11.16 -5.42
C THR A 412 -14.14 10.77 -3.98
N PHE A 413 -14.20 11.75 -3.07
CA PHE A 413 -14.46 11.51 -1.65
C PHE A 413 -15.78 10.77 -1.44
N SER A 414 -16.86 11.28 -2.04
CA SER A 414 -18.20 10.71 -1.91
C SER A 414 -18.26 9.29 -2.47
N SER A 415 -17.68 9.04 -3.65
CA SER A 415 -17.68 7.71 -4.27
C SER A 415 -16.91 6.68 -3.43
N VAL A 416 -15.75 7.06 -2.87
CA VAL A 416 -14.97 6.17 -2.00
C VAL A 416 -15.68 5.92 -0.68
N LEU A 417 -16.27 6.94 -0.04
CA LEU A 417 -17.04 6.80 1.19
C LEU A 417 -18.23 5.84 1.00
N LEU A 418 -19.01 6.03 -0.05
CA LEU A 418 -20.15 5.18 -0.41
C LEU A 418 -19.71 3.75 -0.75
N SER A 419 -18.58 3.59 -1.44
CA SER A 419 -17.96 2.29 -1.69
C SER A 419 -17.58 1.56 -0.39
N VAL A 420 -17.01 2.26 0.59
CA VAL A 420 -16.68 1.71 1.93
C VAL A 420 -17.94 1.24 2.65
N ILE A 421 -19.00 2.05 2.64
CA ILE A 421 -20.29 1.70 3.27
C ILE A 421 -20.85 0.40 2.68
N ILE A 422 -20.81 0.24 1.36
CA ILE A 422 -21.21 -1.01 0.69
C ILE A 422 -20.35 -2.20 1.17
N TYR A 423 -19.02 -2.06 1.23
CA TYR A 423 -18.15 -3.16 1.69
C TYR A 423 -18.43 -3.56 3.14
N ILE A 424 -18.57 -2.59 4.05
CA ILE A 424 -18.88 -2.84 5.46
C ILE A 424 -20.22 -3.56 5.56
N HIS A 425 -21.24 -3.09 4.84
CA HIS A 425 -22.55 -3.73 4.82
C HIS A 425 -22.48 -5.18 4.33
N TYR A 426 -21.81 -5.42 3.21
CA TYR A 426 -21.63 -6.76 2.65
C TYR A 426 -20.91 -7.70 3.62
N VAL A 427 -19.79 -7.27 4.21
CA VAL A 427 -19.02 -8.08 5.17
C VAL A 427 -19.83 -8.38 6.43
N LYS A 428 -20.66 -7.44 6.90
CA LYS A 428 -21.56 -7.66 8.04
C LYS A 428 -22.65 -8.68 7.72
N ARG A 429 -23.30 -8.57 6.55
CA ARG A 429 -24.45 -9.40 6.16
C ARG A 429 -24.07 -10.83 5.77
N VAL A 430 -22.96 -11.02 5.07
CA VAL A 430 -22.55 -12.35 4.63
C VAL A 430 -21.98 -13.16 5.80
N LYS A 431 -22.53 -14.36 6.04
CA LYS A 431 -22.03 -15.27 7.08
C LYS A 431 -20.64 -15.79 6.75
N THR A 432 -20.44 -16.23 5.51
CA THR A 432 -19.21 -16.87 5.05
C THR A 432 -18.80 -16.34 3.68
N ILE A 433 -17.59 -15.77 3.60
CA ILE A 433 -17.07 -15.18 2.37
C ILE A 433 -16.13 -16.19 1.71
N LYS A 434 -16.42 -16.53 0.44
CA LYS A 434 -15.58 -17.42 -0.37
C LYS A 434 -14.18 -16.80 -0.51
N THR A 435 -13.15 -17.65 -0.55
CA THR A 435 -11.74 -17.20 -0.60
C THR A 435 -11.46 -16.29 -1.81
N TRP A 436 -11.97 -16.64 -2.99
CA TRP A 436 -11.84 -15.81 -4.19
C TRP A 436 -12.47 -14.41 -4.02
N THR A 437 -13.71 -14.34 -3.53
CA THR A 437 -14.37 -13.04 -3.24
C THR A 437 -13.62 -12.23 -2.20
N SER A 438 -12.98 -12.90 -1.24
CA SER A 438 -12.16 -12.26 -0.21
C SER A 438 -10.96 -11.53 -0.82
N TYR A 439 -10.24 -12.20 -1.74
CA TYR A 439 -9.11 -11.58 -2.43
C TYR A 439 -9.52 -10.41 -3.31
N MET A 440 -10.61 -10.54 -4.06
CA MET A 440 -11.11 -9.44 -4.91
C MET A 440 -11.49 -8.21 -4.08
N ILE A 441 -12.15 -8.39 -2.93
CA ILE A 441 -12.48 -7.27 -2.03
C ILE A 441 -11.21 -6.62 -1.47
N ILE A 442 -10.21 -7.41 -1.04
CA ILE A 442 -8.95 -6.87 -0.51
C ILE A 442 -8.21 -6.04 -1.58
N ILE A 443 -8.14 -6.54 -2.81
CA ILE A 443 -7.49 -5.82 -3.92
C ILE A 443 -8.28 -4.55 -4.24
N ALA A 444 -9.61 -4.61 -4.30
CA ALA A 444 -10.44 -3.43 -4.54
C ALA A 444 -10.23 -2.34 -3.48
N ILE A 445 -10.29 -2.70 -2.20
CA ILE A 445 -10.06 -1.74 -1.09
C ILE A 445 -8.64 -1.14 -1.18
N SER A 446 -7.64 -1.95 -1.56
CA SER A 446 -6.26 -1.48 -1.71
C SER A 446 -6.13 -0.51 -2.90
N LEU A 447 -6.77 -0.80 -4.03
CA LEU A 447 -6.83 0.11 -5.18
C LEU A 447 -7.56 1.42 -4.82
N HIS A 448 -8.66 1.36 -4.07
CA HIS A 448 -9.36 2.56 -3.60
C HIS A 448 -8.48 3.40 -2.67
N SER A 449 -7.68 2.75 -1.82
CA SER A 449 -6.73 3.43 -0.93
C SER A 449 -5.64 4.16 -1.71
N ILE A 450 -5.06 3.50 -2.73
CA ILE A 450 -4.05 4.11 -3.61
C ILE A 450 -4.66 5.28 -4.38
N LEU A 451 -5.85 5.09 -4.94
CA LEU A 451 -6.56 6.13 -5.68
C LEU A 451 -6.82 7.35 -4.78
N LEU A 452 -7.40 7.16 -3.60
CA LEU A 452 -7.69 8.25 -2.67
C LEU A 452 -6.42 8.99 -2.24
N PHE A 453 -5.33 8.27 -1.98
CA PHE A 453 -4.02 8.87 -1.67
C PHE A 453 -3.49 9.74 -2.82
N LEU A 454 -3.60 9.27 -4.07
CA LEU A 454 -3.12 10.02 -5.24
C LEU A 454 -3.96 11.25 -5.54
N TYR A 455 -5.28 11.17 -5.38
CA TYR A 455 -6.15 12.36 -5.46
C TYR A 455 -5.81 13.38 -4.36
N ALA A 456 -5.53 12.90 -3.13
CA ALA A 456 -5.13 13.75 -2.03
C ALA A 456 -3.80 14.46 -2.33
N LEU A 457 -2.80 13.70 -2.76
CA LEU A 457 -1.48 14.22 -3.12
C LEU A 457 -1.60 15.24 -4.26
N ASN A 458 -2.37 14.92 -5.30
CA ASN A 458 -2.60 15.83 -6.41
C ASN A 458 -3.22 17.16 -5.97
N HIS A 459 -4.25 17.14 -5.13
CA HIS A 459 -4.88 18.38 -4.65
C HIS A 459 -3.90 19.23 -3.83
N ILE A 460 -3.07 18.60 -2.99
CA ILE A 460 -1.99 19.27 -2.25
C ILE A 460 -0.97 19.89 -3.20
N LEU A 461 -0.56 19.19 -4.26
CA LEU A 461 0.42 19.67 -5.22
C LEU A 461 -0.11 20.86 -6.04
N ILE A 462 -1.34 20.78 -6.51
CA ILE A 462 -1.97 21.88 -7.27
C ILE A 462 -2.11 23.14 -6.39
N ALA A 463 -2.43 23.00 -5.10
CA ALA A 463 -2.45 24.12 -4.16
C ALA A 463 -1.08 24.82 -4.02
N GLN A 464 0.00 24.13 -4.38
CA GLN A 464 1.38 24.64 -4.35
C GLN A 464 1.95 24.90 -5.76
N ASP A 465 1.08 25.07 -6.75
CA ASP A 465 1.41 25.32 -8.17
C ASP A 465 2.22 24.19 -8.84
N ASN A 466 2.13 22.97 -8.31
CA ASN A 466 2.75 21.79 -8.91
C ASN A 466 1.71 20.98 -9.68
N PHE A 467 1.81 20.99 -11.01
CA PHE A 467 0.82 20.38 -11.90
C PHE A 467 1.25 19.01 -12.45
N LEU A 468 2.34 18.42 -11.96
CA LEU A 468 2.98 17.23 -12.53
C LEU A 468 2.03 16.04 -12.75
N LEU A 469 1.09 15.81 -11.82
CA LEU A 469 0.13 14.69 -11.92
C LEU A 469 -1.05 14.96 -12.88
N VAL A 470 -1.24 16.23 -13.27
CA VAL A 470 -2.27 16.67 -14.22
C VAL A 470 -1.69 16.88 -15.63
N SER A 471 -0.50 17.47 -15.73
CA SER A 471 0.19 17.80 -16.98
C SER A 471 1.15 16.69 -17.41
N THR A 472 0.63 15.51 -17.71
CA THR A 472 1.43 14.49 -18.41
C THR A 472 1.49 14.83 -19.90
N PRO A 473 2.59 14.53 -20.63
CA PRO A 473 2.69 14.75 -22.08
C PRO A 473 1.71 13.90 -22.90
N THR A 474 0.98 13.00 -22.27
CA THR A 474 -0.15 12.26 -22.83
C THR A 474 -1.47 13.05 -22.67
N PRO A 475 -2.43 12.92 -23.60
CA PRO A 475 -3.74 13.57 -23.49
C PRO A 475 -4.56 13.10 -22.27
N ILE A 476 -4.12 12.03 -21.61
CA ILE A 476 -4.71 11.44 -20.42
C ILE A 476 -3.75 11.65 -19.24
N SER A 477 -4.19 12.41 -18.23
CA SER A 477 -3.48 12.60 -16.95
C SER A 477 -3.32 11.29 -16.17
N LEU A 478 -2.30 11.18 -15.31
CA LEU A 478 -2.06 10.00 -14.46
C LEU A 478 -3.29 9.61 -13.63
N LEU A 479 -4.02 10.58 -13.08
CA LEU A 479 -5.24 10.34 -12.30
C LEU A 479 -6.35 9.65 -13.09
N LYS A 480 -6.52 10.03 -14.37
CA LYS A 480 -7.46 9.38 -15.30
C LYS A 480 -7.05 7.92 -15.54
N ILE A 481 -5.76 7.66 -15.80
CA ILE A 481 -5.23 6.31 -16.01
C ILE A 481 -5.53 5.42 -14.80
N ILE A 482 -5.23 5.89 -13.59
CA ILE A 482 -5.40 5.09 -12.37
C ILE A 482 -6.88 4.86 -12.05
N THR A 483 -7.74 5.83 -12.37
CA THR A 483 -9.19 5.65 -12.22
C THR A 483 -9.74 4.62 -13.22
N ILE A 484 -9.24 4.61 -14.46
CA ILE A 484 -9.59 3.58 -15.45
C ILE A 484 -9.16 2.19 -14.95
N ILE A 485 -7.93 2.05 -14.44
CA ILE A 485 -7.44 0.78 -13.90
C ILE A 485 -8.35 0.28 -12.77
N ASN A 486 -8.75 1.18 -11.86
CA ASN A 486 -9.66 0.83 -10.77
C ASN A 486 -11.04 0.39 -11.30
N PHE A 487 -11.61 1.15 -12.23
CA PHE A 487 -12.88 0.79 -12.87
C PHE A 487 -12.81 -0.59 -13.55
N VAL A 488 -11.79 -0.84 -14.38
CA VAL A 488 -11.60 -2.11 -15.09
C VAL A 488 -11.50 -3.26 -14.09
N PHE A 489 -10.77 -3.10 -12.99
CA PHE A 489 -10.67 -4.11 -11.95
C PHE A 489 -12.03 -4.45 -11.33
N VAL A 490 -12.82 -3.44 -10.95
CA VAL A 490 -14.14 -3.65 -10.34
C VAL A 490 -15.13 -4.25 -11.35
N ALA A 491 -15.08 -3.85 -12.61
CA ALA A 491 -15.87 -4.47 -13.68
C ALA A 491 -15.50 -5.95 -13.88
N LEU A 492 -14.21 -6.29 -13.91
CA LEU A 492 -13.75 -7.67 -13.98
C LEU A 492 -14.22 -8.48 -12.75
N PHE A 493 -14.23 -7.88 -11.56
CA PHE A 493 -14.77 -8.52 -10.36
C PHE A 493 -16.28 -8.81 -10.49
N TYR A 494 -17.06 -7.90 -11.07
CA TYR A 494 -18.47 -8.15 -11.36
C TYR A 494 -18.67 -9.26 -12.40
N LEU A 495 -17.98 -9.20 -13.53
CA LEU A 495 -18.07 -10.19 -14.60
C LEU A 495 -17.71 -11.60 -14.12
N SER A 496 -16.62 -11.73 -13.36
CA SER A 496 -16.21 -13.01 -12.79
C SER A 496 -17.21 -13.56 -11.75
N ALA A 497 -17.84 -12.69 -10.95
CA ALA A 497 -18.92 -13.11 -10.05
C ALA A 497 -20.13 -13.66 -10.83
N LEU A 498 -20.52 -13.01 -11.94
CA LEU A 498 -21.55 -13.52 -12.84
C LEU A 498 -21.17 -14.86 -13.46
N SER A 499 -19.96 -14.99 -14.01
CA SER A 499 -19.49 -16.24 -14.62
C SER A 499 -19.55 -17.42 -13.64
N ILE A 500 -19.15 -17.21 -12.38
CA ILE A 500 -19.25 -18.25 -11.33
C ILE A 500 -20.70 -18.69 -11.12
N THR A 501 -21.65 -17.75 -11.12
CA THR A 501 -23.07 -18.09 -10.96
C THR A 501 -23.64 -18.82 -12.15
N PHE A 502 -23.29 -18.39 -13.36
CA PHE A 502 -23.69 -19.04 -14.60
C PHE A 502 -23.21 -20.50 -14.66
N ILE A 503 -21.93 -20.73 -14.35
CA ILE A 503 -21.36 -22.09 -14.26
C ILE A 503 -22.09 -22.93 -13.22
N SER A 504 -22.45 -22.33 -12.07
CA SER A 504 -23.18 -23.07 -11.03
C SER A 504 -24.59 -23.45 -11.44
N LEU A 505 -25.29 -22.60 -12.19
CA LEU A 505 -26.64 -22.89 -12.72
C LEU A 505 -26.58 -24.00 -13.78
N GLN A 506 -25.65 -23.92 -14.72
CA GLN A 506 -25.43 -24.99 -15.72
C GLN A 506 -25.15 -26.34 -15.07
N LYS A 507 -24.38 -26.36 -13.98
CA LYS A 507 -24.09 -27.58 -13.23
C LYS A 507 -25.34 -28.17 -12.58
N ILE A 508 -26.23 -27.32 -12.06
CA ILE A 508 -27.51 -27.76 -11.47
C ILE A 508 -28.42 -28.34 -12.56
N ASP A 509 -28.53 -27.67 -13.70
CA ASP A 509 -29.35 -28.14 -14.82
C ASP A 509 -28.84 -29.47 -15.36
N TRP A 510 -27.53 -29.65 -15.47
CA TRP A 510 -26.92 -30.91 -15.88
C TRP A 510 -27.21 -32.03 -14.88
N LEU A 511 -27.10 -31.77 -13.58
CA LEU A 511 -27.44 -32.75 -12.54
C LEU A 511 -28.93 -33.11 -12.55
N ASN A 512 -29.81 -32.14 -12.76
CA ASN A 512 -31.25 -32.36 -12.84
C ASN A 512 -31.66 -33.16 -14.09
N LYS A 513 -30.95 -32.98 -15.21
CA LYS A 513 -31.13 -33.83 -16.39
C LYS A 513 -30.69 -35.26 -16.11
N LYS A 514 -29.51 -35.43 -15.51
CA LYS A 514 -28.98 -36.75 -15.16
C LYS A 514 -29.83 -37.50 -14.13
N SER A 515 -30.54 -36.82 -13.24
CA SER A 515 -31.44 -37.50 -12.27
C SER A 515 -32.78 -37.93 -12.88
N LYS A 516 -33.10 -37.47 -14.10
CA LYS A 516 -34.33 -37.82 -14.82
C LYS A 516 -34.10 -38.95 -15.85
N GLU A 517 -32.84 -39.25 -16.16
CA GLU A 517 -32.38 -40.44 -16.87
C GLU A 517 -32.07 -41.55 -15.86
#